data_AF-A0A2A4ZW97-F1
#
_entry.id   AF-A0A2A4ZW97-F1
#
_cell.length_a   1.000
_cell.length_b   1.000
_cell.length_c   1.000
_cell.angle_alpha   90.00
_cell.angle_beta   90.00
_cell.angle_gamma   90.00
#
_symmetry.space_group_name_H-M   'P 1'
#
loop_
_entity.id
_entity.type
_entity.pdbx_description
1 polymer ?
#
loop_
_entity_poly.entity_id
_entity_poly.type
_entity_poly.pdbx_seq_one_letter_code
_entity_poly.pdbx_strand_id
1 'polypeptide(L)'
;MKDGELLKSNPFWRVANFNFFDQSILEWCKLFADKKSKHCWEKIVTDKAEFECGLFKTIEMNREELEVYSDELRKSRDKFIAHLDSELEDYRPLMDTAYKCVNYYYDYISKKENEENCLAEFPGSLNRLYDQCFKLAEKEYQS
;
A
#
# COMPACT_ATOMS: atom_id res chain seq x y z
N MET A 1 -19.64 -4.46 -0.05
CA MET A 1 -20.15 -3.07 -0.01
C MET A 1 -21.17 -2.92 -1.12
N LYS A 2 -22.26 -2.19 -0.87
CA LYS A 2 -23.18 -1.74 -1.93
C LYS A 2 -23.32 -0.24 -1.73
N ASP A 3 -23.07 0.54 -2.77
CA ASP A 3 -23.14 2.01 -2.72
C ASP A 3 -22.27 2.66 -1.61
N GLY A 4 -21.09 2.08 -1.33
CA GLY A 4 -20.16 2.61 -0.32
C GLY A 4 -20.49 2.24 1.13
N GLU A 5 -21.60 1.54 1.38
CA GLU A 5 -21.97 1.09 2.73
C GLU A 5 -21.58 -0.37 3.00
N LEU A 6 -21.10 -0.62 4.23
CA LEU A 6 -20.86 -1.97 4.74
C LEU A 6 -22.20 -2.65 5.04
N LEU A 7 -22.57 -3.63 4.21
CA LEU A 7 -23.83 -4.40 4.30
C LEU A 7 -24.03 -5.19 5.62
N LYS A 8 -23.02 -5.26 6.50
CA LYS A 8 -23.14 -5.80 7.86
C LYS A 8 -22.35 -4.93 8.85
N SER A 9 -23.02 -4.47 9.91
CA SER A 9 -22.45 -3.69 11.01
C SER A 9 -21.66 -4.53 12.03
N ASN A 10 -21.14 -5.70 11.64
CA ASN A 10 -20.40 -6.57 12.55
C ASN A 10 -19.11 -5.85 13.01
N PRO A 11 -18.94 -5.59 14.33
CA PRO A 11 -17.76 -4.91 14.86
C PRO A 11 -16.45 -5.58 14.48
N PHE A 12 -16.42 -6.91 14.31
CA PHE A 12 -15.25 -7.64 13.86
C PHE A 12 -14.75 -7.15 12.49
N TRP A 13 -15.63 -7.12 11.49
CA TRP A 13 -15.26 -6.71 10.12
C TRP A 13 -14.86 -5.24 10.05
N ARG A 14 -15.47 -4.41 10.89
CA ARG A 14 -15.09 -3.00 11.01
C ARG A 14 -13.67 -2.87 11.55
N VAL A 15 -13.38 -3.48 12.71
CA VAL A 15 -12.06 -3.42 13.35
C VAL A 15 -10.98 -4.05 12.47
N ALA A 16 -11.25 -5.21 11.87
CA ALA A 16 -10.31 -5.89 11.00
C ALA A 16 -9.93 -5.01 9.78
N ASN A 17 -10.91 -4.43 9.10
CA ASN A 17 -10.65 -3.57 7.94
C ASN A 17 -9.86 -2.31 8.31
N PHE A 18 -10.16 -1.68 9.45
CA PHE A 18 -9.39 -0.53 9.93
C PHE A 18 -7.93 -0.91 10.22
N ASN A 19 -7.71 -1.99 10.95
CA ASN A 19 -6.35 -2.46 11.25
C ASN A 19 -5.56 -2.77 9.96
N PHE A 20 -6.17 -3.40 8.95
CA PHE A 20 -5.50 -3.67 7.68
C PHE A 20 -5.21 -2.40 6.88
N PHE A 21 -6.12 -1.42 6.91
CA PHE A 21 -5.91 -0.13 6.27
C PHE A 21 -4.73 0.62 6.92
N ASP A 22 -4.72 0.71 8.24
CA ASP A 22 -3.65 1.36 9.01
C ASP A 22 -2.30 0.67 8.76
N GLN A 23 -2.29 -0.66 8.78
CA GLN A 23 -1.10 -1.45 8.47
C GLN A 23 -0.61 -1.21 7.04
N SER A 24 -1.52 -1.05 6.07
CA SER A 24 -1.15 -0.76 4.69
C SER A 24 -0.48 0.61 4.56
N ILE A 25 -0.99 1.63 5.25
CA ILE A 25 -0.38 2.97 5.29
C ILE A 25 1.00 2.92 5.94
N LEU A 26 1.13 2.18 7.05
CA LEU A 26 2.38 2.00 7.77
C LEU A 26 3.48 1.40 6.90
N GLU A 27 3.19 0.26 6.27
CA GLU A 27 4.17 -0.41 5.42
C GLU A 27 4.49 0.40 4.17
N TRP A 28 3.48 1.05 3.56
CA TRP A 28 3.71 1.94 2.43
C TRP A 28 4.64 3.10 2.80
N CYS A 29 4.42 3.74 3.96
CA CYS A 29 5.28 4.81 4.45
C CYS A 29 6.73 4.37 4.61
N LYS A 30 6.99 3.15 5.11
CA LYS A 30 8.35 2.62 5.26
C LYS A 30 9.06 2.42 3.92
N LEU A 31 8.31 2.09 2.87
CA LEU A 31 8.84 1.85 1.53
C LEU A 31 9.08 3.16 0.78
N PHE A 32 8.11 4.07 0.76
CA PHE A 32 8.11 5.23 -0.13
C PHE A 32 8.26 6.58 0.57
N ALA A 33 7.78 6.72 1.80
CA ALA A 33 7.67 8.02 2.45
C ALA A 33 8.83 8.31 3.42
N ASP A 34 9.41 7.30 4.05
CA ASP A 34 10.48 7.46 5.05
C ASP A 34 11.86 7.09 4.47
N LYS A 35 12.60 8.11 4.03
CA LYS A 35 13.96 7.95 3.50
C LYS A 35 14.96 7.40 4.53
N LYS A 36 14.67 7.53 5.83
CA LYS A 36 15.51 6.97 6.91
C LYS A 36 15.20 5.50 7.16
N SER A 37 14.00 5.02 6.83
CA SER A 37 13.62 3.60 6.92
C SER A 37 14.64 2.72 6.20
N LYS A 38 15.01 1.60 6.83
CA LYS A 38 15.88 0.58 6.20
C LYS A 38 15.22 -0.10 5.00
N HIS A 39 13.90 -0.03 4.91
CA HIS A 39 13.09 -0.64 3.84
C HIS A 39 12.78 0.34 2.71
N CYS A 40 13.28 1.57 2.77
CA CYS A 40 13.03 2.56 1.72
C CYS A 40 13.49 2.02 0.36
N TRP A 41 12.66 2.16 -0.67
CA TRP A 41 12.96 1.64 -2.01
C TRP A 41 14.30 2.16 -2.55
N GLU A 42 14.67 3.41 -2.22
CA GLU A 42 15.94 4.03 -2.63
C GLU A 42 17.18 3.30 -2.10
N LYS A 43 17.03 2.40 -1.10
CA LYS A 43 18.11 1.59 -0.52
C LYS A 43 18.14 0.16 -1.07
N ILE A 44 17.08 -0.24 -1.77
CA ILE A 44 16.88 -1.60 -2.25
C ILE A 44 17.11 -1.66 -3.76
N VAL A 45 16.60 -0.67 -4.49
CA VAL A 45 16.72 -0.60 -5.95
C VAL A 45 18.12 -0.12 -6.33
N THR A 46 18.76 -0.88 -7.23
CA THR A 46 20.10 -0.59 -7.74
C THR A 46 20.08 0.58 -8.74
N ASP A 47 19.24 0.51 -9.78
CA ASP A 47 19.03 1.61 -10.73
C ASP A 47 17.83 2.49 -10.33
N LYS A 48 18.12 3.51 -9.54
CA LYS A 48 17.09 4.44 -9.03
C LYS A 48 16.45 5.26 -10.13
N ALA A 49 17.19 5.61 -11.18
CA ALA A 49 16.71 6.46 -12.25
C ALA A 49 15.72 5.70 -13.15
N GLU A 50 16.04 4.45 -13.51
CA GLU A 50 15.10 3.56 -14.22
C GLU A 50 13.84 3.33 -13.39
N PHE A 51 14.01 2.99 -12.11
CA PHE A 51 12.88 2.74 -11.20
C PHE A 51 11.96 3.94 -11.10
N GLU A 52 12.50 5.12 -10.82
CA GLU A 52 11.74 6.35 -10.63
C GLU A 52 10.99 6.74 -11.90
N CYS A 53 11.65 6.68 -13.06
CA CYS A 53 11.02 6.96 -14.36
C CYS A 53 9.82 6.02 -14.61
N GLY A 54 10.00 4.72 -14.39
CA GLY A 54 8.91 3.75 -14.56
C GLY A 54 7.81 3.87 -13.50
N LEU A 55 8.16 4.22 -12.26
CA LEU A 55 7.19 4.46 -11.19
C LEU A 55 6.28 5.64 -11.56
N PHE A 56 6.86 6.80 -11.89
CA PHE A 56 6.13 8.01 -12.26
C PHE A 56 5.24 7.80 -13.49
N LYS A 57 5.73 7.05 -14.48
CA LYS A 57 4.91 6.64 -15.61
C LYS A 57 3.72 5.77 -15.19
N THR A 58 3.90 4.89 -14.21
CA THR A 58 2.87 3.94 -13.75
C THR A 58 1.77 4.63 -12.93
N ILE A 59 2.17 5.58 -12.07
CA ILE A 59 1.23 6.31 -11.22
C ILE A 59 0.67 7.57 -11.89
N GLU A 60 1.21 7.95 -13.05
CA GLU A 60 0.83 9.16 -13.79
C GLU A 60 1.02 10.43 -12.96
N MET A 61 2.09 10.46 -12.16
CA MET A 61 2.46 11.59 -11.30
C MET A 61 3.94 11.90 -11.44
N ASN A 62 4.30 13.16 -11.23
CA ASN A 62 5.68 13.59 -11.06
C ASN A 62 6.13 13.45 -9.59
N ARG A 63 7.39 13.83 -9.33
CA ARG A 63 8.01 13.74 -8.01
C ARG A 63 7.30 14.61 -6.98
N GLU A 64 6.96 15.83 -7.35
CA GLU A 64 6.31 16.79 -6.46
C GLU A 64 4.92 16.31 -6.05
N GLU A 65 4.14 15.79 -7.00
CA GLU A 65 2.82 15.20 -6.77
C GLU A 65 2.91 13.96 -5.87
N LEU A 66 3.89 13.08 -6.10
CA LEU A 66 4.11 11.93 -5.24
C LEU A 66 4.54 12.34 -3.82
N GLU A 67 5.32 13.41 -3.66
CA GLU A 67 5.72 13.91 -2.33
C GLU A 67 4.51 14.47 -1.58
N VAL A 68 3.63 15.22 -2.26
CA VAL A 68 2.37 15.70 -1.67
C VAL A 68 1.50 14.52 -1.22
N TYR A 69 1.33 13.51 -2.07
CA TYR A 69 0.61 12.28 -1.71
C TYR A 69 1.27 11.52 -0.54
N SER A 70 2.60 11.48 -0.53
CA SER A 70 3.37 10.87 0.58
C SER A 70 3.14 11.61 1.89
N ASP A 71 3.06 12.95 1.86
CA ASP A 71 2.72 13.77 3.02
C ASP A 71 1.30 13.51 3.52
N GLU A 72 0.32 13.27 2.65
CA GLU A 72 -1.04 12.88 3.05
C GLU A 72 -1.04 11.54 3.80
N LEU A 73 -0.30 10.54 3.31
CA LEU A 73 -0.17 9.24 3.97
C LEU A 73 0.62 9.34 5.29
N ARG A 74 1.68 10.16 5.35
CA ARG A 74 2.41 10.44 6.61
C ARG A 74 1.50 11.12 7.63
N LYS A 75 0.70 12.11 7.23
CA LYS A 75 -0.28 12.76 8.09
C LYS A 75 -1.29 11.75 8.61
N SER A 76 -1.80 10.85 7.76
CA SER A 76 -2.68 9.77 8.17
C SER A 76 -2.01 8.87 9.22
N ARG A 77 -0.78 8.39 8.95
CA ARG A 77 0.02 7.61 9.91
C ARG A 77 0.19 8.33 11.25
N ASP A 78 0.60 9.59 11.23
CA ASP A 78 0.91 10.35 12.43
C ASP A 78 -0.36 10.67 13.23
N LYS A 79 -1.47 10.97 12.54
CA LYS A 79 -2.78 11.17 13.17
C LYS A 79 -3.29 9.90 13.86
N PHE A 80 -3.21 8.74 13.21
CA PHE A 80 -3.79 7.50 13.77
C PHE A 80 -2.89 6.77 14.78
N ILE A 81 -1.57 6.97 14.73
CA ILE A 81 -0.62 6.27 15.63
C ILE A 81 -0.20 7.14 16.82
N ALA A 82 -0.09 8.46 16.68
CA ALA A 82 0.40 9.33 17.76
C ALA A 82 -0.72 9.99 18.59
N HIS A 83 -1.91 10.22 18.02
CA HIS A 83 -2.97 10.99 18.68
C HIS A 83 -4.37 10.42 18.38
N LEU A 84 -4.73 9.34 19.07
CA LEU A 84 -6.03 8.66 18.96
C LEU A 84 -7.27 9.53 19.34
N ASP A 85 -7.12 10.85 19.58
CA ASP A 85 -8.06 11.60 20.42
C ASP A 85 -8.41 13.04 19.99
N SER A 86 -8.06 13.56 18.80
CA SER A 86 -8.28 15.01 18.57
C SER A 86 -9.00 15.49 17.32
N GLU A 87 -9.36 14.68 16.33
CA GLU A 87 -10.12 15.20 15.17
C GLU A 87 -11.33 14.36 14.78
N LEU A 88 -12.48 15.04 14.70
CA LEU A 88 -13.82 14.53 14.42
C LEU A 88 -14.07 14.11 12.96
N GLU A 89 -13.07 14.20 12.09
CA GLU A 89 -13.17 13.83 10.68
C GLU A 89 -12.30 12.62 10.38
N ASP A 90 -12.98 11.52 10.01
CA ASP A 90 -12.42 10.27 9.50
C ASP A 90 -11.76 10.51 8.13
N TYR A 91 -10.57 11.14 8.13
CA TYR A 91 -9.79 11.38 6.92
C TYR A 91 -9.06 10.10 6.50
N ARG A 92 -9.57 9.46 5.43
CA ARG A 92 -8.98 8.28 4.82
C ARG A 92 -8.44 8.63 3.43
N PRO A 93 -7.11 8.56 3.21
CA PRO A 93 -6.52 8.84 1.90
C PRO A 93 -6.94 7.77 0.89
N LEU A 94 -7.05 8.17 -0.38
CA LEU A 94 -7.28 7.23 -1.47
C LEU A 94 -6.03 6.36 -1.66
N MET A 95 -6.22 5.04 -1.68
CA MET A 95 -5.11 4.08 -1.71
C MET A 95 -4.77 3.57 -3.13
N ASP A 96 -5.45 4.04 -4.17
CA ASP A 96 -5.21 3.58 -5.55
C ASP A 96 -3.79 3.88 -6.01
N THR A 97 -3.28 5.08 -5.73
CA THR A 97 -1.88 5.45 -6.02
C THR A 97 -0.91 4.60 -5.22
N ALA A 98 -1.14 4.42 -3.91
CA ALA A 98 -0.32 3.57 -3.06
C ALA A 98 -0.27 2.12 -3.58
N TYR A 99 -1.40 1.58 -4.03
CA TYR A 99 -1.52 0.27 -4.63
C TYR A 99 -0.72 0.15 -5.94
N LYS A 100 -0.82 1.14 -6.83
CA LYS A 100 -0.01 1.20 -8.05
C LYS A 100 1.49 1.24 -7.74
N CYS A 101 1.91 2.03 -6.74
CA CYS A 101 3.31 2.08 -6.30
C CYS A 101 3.82 0.71 -5.86
N VAL A 102 3.08 0.02 -4.99
CA VAL A 102 3.49 -1.28 -4.44
C VAL A 102 3.51 -2.36 -5.52
N ASN A 103 2.51 -2.38 -6.41
CA ASN A 103 2.51 -3.30 -7.54
C ASN A 103 3.72 -3.10 -8.45
N TYR A 104 4.00 -1.85 -8.83
CA TYR A 104 5.18 -1.54 -9.65
C TYR A 104 6.47 -1.94 -8.94
N TYR A 105 6.59 -1.60 -7.66
CA TYR A 105 7.77 -1.95 -6.85
C TYR A 105 7.98 -3.45 -6.78
N TYR A 106 6.95 -4.21 -6.48
CA TYR A 106 7.02 -5.66 -6.41
C TYR A 106 7.46 -6.29 -7.73
N ASP A 107 6.86 -5.84 -8.83
CA ASP A 107 7.20 -6.28 -10.18
C ASP A 107 8.65 -5.95 -10.54
N TYR A 108 9.11 -4.75 -10.16
CA TYR A 108 10.47 -4.31 -10.40
C TYR A 108 11.48 -5.18 -9.62
N ILE A 109 11.30 -5.29 -8.30
CA ILE A 109 12.18 -6.10 -7.45
C ILE A 109 12.22 -7.56 -7.93
N SER A 110 11.06 -8.15 -8.23
CA SER A 110 10.97 -9.56 -8.68
C SER A 110 11.72 -9.81 -9.99
N LYS A 111 11.78 -8.81 -10.89
CA LYS A 111 12.40 -8.95 -12.23
C LYS A 111 13.86 -8.51 -12.27
N LYS A 112 14.23 -7.51 -11.44
CA LYS A 112 15.52 -6.81 -11.56
C LYS A 112 16.43 -7.01 -10.35
N GLU A 113 15.89 -7.23 -9.16
CA GLU A 113 16.65 -7.30 -7.91
C GLU A 113 16.54 -8.68 -7.23
N ASN A 114 15.86 -9.65 -7.84
CA ASN A 114 15.71 -11.02 -7.32
C ASN A 114 16.96 -11.88 -7.60
N GLU A 115 18.12 -11.39 -7.15
CA GLU A 115 19.35 -12.17 -7.15
C GLU A 115 19.17 -13.45 -6.31
N GLU A 116 19.81 -14.53 -6.74
CA GLU A 116 19.73 -15.85 -6.08
C GLU A 116 18.32 -16.48 -6.00
N ASN A 117 17.33 -15.88 -6.68
CA ASN A 117 15.94 -16.34 -6.70
C ASN A 117 15.31 -16.40 -5.29
N CYS A 118 15.71 -15.50 -4.39
CA CYS A 118 15.22 -15.41 -3.02
C CYS A 118 13.69 -15.21 -2.91
N LEU A 119 13.04 -14.73 -3.98
CA LEU A 119 11.60 -14.50 -4.04
C LEU A 119 10.80 -15.67 -4.66
N ALA A 120 11.41 -16.84 -4.84
CA ALA A 120 10.77 -17.99 -5.50
C ALA A 120 9.47 -18.45 -4.83
N GLU A 121 9.36 -18.30 -3.51
CA GLU A 121 8.18 -18.69 -2.73
C GLU A 121 7.08 -17.62 -2.75
N PHE A 122 7.40 -16.42 -3.25
CA PHE A 122 6.45 -15.33 -3.34
C PHE A 122 5.68 -15.38 -4.68
N PRO A 123 4.43 -14.88 -4.72
CA PRO A 123 3.61 -14.96 -5.93
C PRO A 123 4.22 -14.18 -7.09
N GLY A 124 4.26 -14.74 -8.30
CA GLY A 124 4.79 -14.00 -9.46
C GLY A 124 4.02 -12.73 -9.85
N SER A 125 2.87 -12.44 -9.22
CA SER A 125 2.11 -11.21 -9.38
C SER A 125 1.27 -10.91 -8.14
N LEU A 126 1.42 -9.70 -7.58
CA LEU A 126 0.59 -9.24 -6.47
C LEU A 126 -0.90 -9.14 -6.85
N ASN A 127 -1.22 -8.63 -8.04
CA ASN A 127 -2.61 -8.56 -8.52
C ASN A 127 -3.28 -9.95 -8.47
N ARG A 128 -2.58 -10.98 -8.92
CA ARG A 128 -3.12 -12.36 -8.90
C ARG A 128 -3.35 -12.86 -7.47
N LEU A 129 -2.45 -12.54 -6.54
CA LEU A 129 -2.62 -12.87 -5.13
C LEU A 129 -3.85 -12.14 -4.55
N TYR A 130 -3.97 -10.84 -4.78
CA TYR A 130 -5.10 -10.05 -4.31
C TYR A 130 -6.45 -10.58 -4.86
N ASP A 131 -6.51 -10.91 -6.15
CA ASP A 131 -7.70 -11.53 -6.75
C ASP A 131 -8.08 -12.86 -6.10
N GLN A 132 -7.09 -13.68 -5.73
CA GLN A 132 -7.32 -14.94 -5.03
C GLN A 132 -7.85 -14.71 -3.62
N CYS A 133 -7.22 -13.81 -2.86
CA CYS A 133 -7.66 -13.43 -1.52
C CYS A 133 -9.07 -12.84 -1.54
N PHE A 134 -9.39 -12.00 -2.52
CA PHE A 134 -10.72 -11.43 -2.68
C PHE A 134 -11.78 -12.51 -2.93
N LYS A 135 -11.52 -13.44 -3.85
CA LYS A 135 -12.43 -14.57 -4.12
C LYS A 135 -12.65 -15.47 -2.91
N LEU A 136 -11.61 -15.65 -2.07
CA LEU A 136 -11.75 -16.40 -0.82
C LEU A 136 -12.61 -15.62 0.19
N ALA A 137 -12.34 -14.32 0.36
CA ALA A 137 -13.11 -13.46 1.25
C ALA A 137 -14.60 -13.40 0.85
N GLU A 138 -14.92 -13.34 -0.45
CA GLU A 138 -16.29 -13.39 -0.94
C GLU A 138 -17.01 -14.69 -0.55
N LYS A 139 -16.33 -15.84 -0.66
CA LYS A 139 -16.89 -17.15 -0.27
C LYS A 139 -17.19 -17.20 1.22
N GLU A 140 -16.22 -16.81 2.05
CA GLU A 140 -16.37 -16.77 3.51
C GLU A 140 -17.43 -15.77 3.98
N TYR A 141 -17.64 -14.68 3.22
CA TYR A 141 -18.68 -13.70 3.54
C TYR A 141 -20.10 -14.20 3.20
N GLN A 142 -20.21 -15.11 2.23
CA GLN A 142 -21.47 -15.69 1.76
C GLN A 142 -21.88 -16.97 2.53
N SER A 143 -20.94 -17.62 3.24
CA SER A 143 -21.21 -18.74 4.16
C SER A 143 -21.78 -18.28 5.50
#